data_AF-A0A7X7F6B4-F1
#
_entry.id   AF-A0A7X7F6B4-F1
#
_cell.length_a   1.000
_cell.length_b   1.000
_cell.length_c   1.000
_cell.angle_alpha   90.00
_cell.angle_beta   90.00
_cell.angle_gamma   90.00
#
_symmetry.space_group_name_H-M   'P 1'
#
loop_
_entity.id
_entity.type
_entity.pdbx_description
1 polymer ?
#
loop_
_entity_poly.entity_id
_entity_poly.type
_entity_poly.pdbx_seq_one_letter_code
_entity_poly.pdbx_strand_id
1 'polypeptide(L)'
;MQIPALTFVTHLFNGERFRAQSSPTIREGRDYLDGGVKPAVYSVEMSSMPWGITSSMYTPTDPLPPEYQREAPAEDFTNRLYRLSRSAMAGTLVHGSIPAIWRFHPDYAKRVLLALASFDVRQAEFLPFWRNAEYLGDLPADVRVSIYRKDSGDCLLVVANLDAEEREIAFDLKTSTLGIPSDAVCAELMGPRDARVIRPDAKRVALVLQGHSLALVRIAPPGTFEAPRFDPDVERPVRRPIPTVQQEAGAPSSTSSDPAIQAEWTGPERMPALLDGTRFLREIPRLSAAPTLDGQVDDAEWEGAFSFSLPIEGSPANASTDGDSRTVYLGYDQKNLYVALRSGLAPDAKRPPRAARAGLVPPRLVLDAPESVVLWIGRPGSDPWGFAGSPSGEFTAWHGRKAGRVEGWSRRDAVETTIFDTEVWHAEFAIPLKTLGIEQADGAELAFAIVHRRLQASGSSTQISWPRADEKQASPALGRLRLSPTAPIAKESSAQPSGTSK
;
A
#
# COMPACT_ATOMS: atom_id res chain seq x y z
N MET A 1 23.39 32.59 -9.67
CA MET A 1 22.44 31.70 -8.97
C MET A 1 23.18 30.41 -8.68
N GLN A 2 23.59 30.16 -7.42
CA GLN A 2 24.16 28.87 -7.05
C GLN A 2 23.02 27.85 -7.05
N ILE A 3 23.06 26.87 -7.96
CA ILE A 3 22.26 25.66 -7.82
C ILE A 3 22.68 25.06 -6.47
N PRO A 4 21.76 24.71 -5.55
CA PRO A 4 22.16 24.06 -4.31
C PRO A 4 22.83 22.74 -4.67
N ALA A 5 24.15 22.65 -4.51
CA ALA A 5 24.93 21.46 -4.78
C ALA A 5 24.40 20.22 -4.02
N LEU A 6 23.61 20.44 -2.96
CA LEU A 6 22.98 19.42 -2.13
C LEU A 6 21.89 18.59 -2.85
N THR A 7 21.20 19.11 -3.87
CA THR A 7 20.17 18.32 -4.58
C THR A 7 20.80 17.31 -5.55
N PHE A 8 21.99 17.61 -6.09
CA PHE A 8 22.74 16.68 -6.95
C PHE A 8 23.35 15.51 -6.15
N VAL A 9 23.68 15.76 -4.88
CA VAL A 9 24.26 14.78 -3.95
C VAL A 9 23.29 13.62 -3.71
N THR A 10 22.00 13.87 -3.51
CA THR A 10 21.05 12.80 -3.14
C THR A 10 20.89 11.71 -4.21
N HIS A 11 20.98 12.05 -5.50
CA HIS A 11 20.89 11.07 -6.57
C HIS A 11 22.15 10.18 -6.70
N LEU A 12 23.33 10.70 -6.37
CA LEU A 12 24.60 9.97 -6.41
C LEU A 12 24.82 9.08 -5.18
N PHE A 13 24.24 9.42 -4.03
CA PHE A 13 24.36 8.63 -2.79
C PHE A 13 23.31 7.51 -2.63
N ASN A 14 22.51 7.21 -3.66
CA ASN A 14 21.38 6.26 -3.61
C ASN A 14 21.76 4.77 -3.71
N GLY A 15 22.92 4.37 -3.18
CA GLY A 15 23.35 2.98 -3.24
C GLY A 15 23.37 2.44 -4.67
N GLU A 16 24.05 3.13 -5.59
CA GLU A 16 24.12 2.72 -7.01
C GLU A 16 24.62 1.29 -7.20
N ARG A 17 25.39 0.79 -6.23
CA ARG A 17 25.82 -0.61 -6.10
C ARG A 17 24.67 -1.60 -5.84
N PHE A 18 23.45 -1.14 -5.71
CA PHE A 18 22.25 -1.94 -5.44
C PHE A 18 21.16 -1.72 -6.49
N ARG A 19 21.45 -1.13 -7.65
CA ARG A 19 20.47 -1.15 -8.75
C ARG A 19 20.54 -2.50 -9.46
N ALA A 20 19.38 -3.09 -9.73
CA ALA A 20 19.30 -4.46 -10.23
C ALA A 20 19.99 -4.63 -11.60
N GLN A 21 19.88 -3.60 -12.44
CA GLN A 21 20.50 -3.57 -13.76
C GLN A 21 22.03 -3.38 -13.72
N SER A 22 22.58 -2.67 -12.72
CA SER A 22 24.02 -2.39 -12.64
C SER A 22 24.77 -3.23 -11.62
N SER A 23 24.09 -4.01 -10.79
CA SER A 23 24.71 -4.78 -9.72
C SER A 23 24.19 -6.21 -9.60
N PRO A 24 25.08 -7.20 -9.36
CA PRO A 24 24.68 -8.58 -9.09
C PRO A 24 24.10 -8.80 -7.69
N THR A 25 24.20 -7.82 -6.77
CA THR A 25 23.86 -8.00 -5.34
C THR A 25 22.45 -8.54 -5.09
N ILE A 26 21.50 -8.15 -5.93
CA ILE A 26 20.04 -8.38 -5.78
C ILE A 26 19.47 -9.16 -6.98
N ARG A 27 20.31 -9.93 -7.67
CA ARG A 27 19.93 -10.82 -8.79
C ARG A 27 19.71 -12.24 -8.30
N GLU A 28 19.07 -13.06 -9.12
CA GLU A 28 18.98 -14.51 -8.90
C GLU A 28 18.27 -14.86 -7.57
N GLY A 29 17.24 -14.09 -7.21
CA GLY A 29 16.50 -14.30 -5.97
C GLY A 29 17.18 -13.77 -4.71
N ARG A 30 18.41 -13.24 -4.78
CA ARG A 30 19.09 -12.61 -3.65
C ARG A 30 18.39 -11.35 -3.13
N ASP A 31 18.53 -11.06 -1.85
CA ASP A 31 18.24 -9.76 -1.24
C ASP A 31 19.52 -9.02 -0.82
N TYR A 32 19.36 -7.91 -0.10
CA TYR A 32 20.49 -7.05 0.27
C TYR A 32 21.53 -7.74 1.16
N LEU A 33 21.12 -8.69 2.00
CA LEU A 33 22.00 -9.32 2.98
C LEU A 33 22.71 -10.55 2.39
N ASP A 34 22.16 -11.18 1.34
CA ASP A 34 22.79 -12.28 0.60
C ASP A 34 24.12 -11.91 -0.09
N GLY A 35 24.24 -10.66 -0.55
CA GLY A 35 25.38 -10.21 -1.36
C GLY A 35 26.69 -10.01 -0.58
N GLY A 36 26.76 -10.46 0.67
CA GLY A 36 27.92 -10.20 1.55
C GLY A 36 28.09 -8.73 1.88
N VAL A 37 26.98 -7.97 1.84
CA VAL A 37 26.96 -6.53 2.11
C VAL A 37 27.24 -6.36 3.59
N LYS A 38 28.44 -5.87 3.91
CA LYS A 38 28.87 -5.70 5.29
C LYS A 38 27.94 -4.73 6.00
N PRO A 39 27.60 -4.94 7.28
CA PRO A 39 26.76 -4.04 8.06
C PRO A 39 27.17 -2.56 7.95
N ALA A 40 28.48 -2.27 7.90
CA ALA A 40 29.00 -0.92 7.74
C ALA A 40 28.53 -0.20 6.46
N VAL A 41 28.23 -0.94 5.37
CA VAL A 41 27.69 -0.34 4.14
C VAL A 41 26.32 0.26 4.41
N TYR A 42 25.50 -0.37 5.26
CA TYR A 42 24.20 0.18 5.63
C TYR A 42 24.32 1.51 6.39
N SER A 43 25.34 1.66 7.25
CA SER A 43 25.57 2.93 7.95
C SER A 43 26.03 4.08 7.05
N VAL A 44 26.74 3.77 5.95
CA VAL A 44 27.40 4.80 5.13
C VAL A 44 26.58 5.13 3.88
N GLU A 45 26.07 4.12 3.18
CA GLU A 45 25.39 4.30 1.90
C GLU A 45 23.86 4.32 2.05
N MET A 46 23.33 3.64 3.08
CA MET A 46 21.88 3.43 3.24
C MET A 46 21.29 4.11 4.46
N SER A 47 22.11 4.81 5.24
CA SER A 47 21.64 5.61 6.35
C SER A 47 21.14 6.96 5.84
N SER A 48 19.98 7.39 6.31
CA SER A 48 19.58 8.79 6.26
C SER A 48 20.63 9.56 7.06
N MET A 49 21.46 10.34 6.36
CA MET A 49 22.65 10.95 6.94
C MET A 49 22.27 11.98 8.02
N PRO A 50 23.15 12.30 8.98
CA PRO A 50 22.87 13.20 10.11
C PRO A 50 22.41 14.63 9.73
N TRP A 51 22.47 14.99 8.44
CA TRP A 51 22.07 16.28 7.88
C TRP A 51 20.60 16.34 7.44
N GLY A 52 19.78 15.33 7.77
CA GLY A 52 18.35 15.31 7.44
C GLY A 52 18.04 14.95 5.98
N ILE A 53 19.01 14.38 5.26
CA ILE A 53 18.81 13.86 3.90
C ILE A 53 18.52 12.38 4.00
N THR A 54 17.30 11.99 3.64
CA THR A 54 16.88 10.59 3.62
C THR A 54 17.63 9.84 2.51
N SER A 55 18.34 8.76 2.85
CA SER A 55 18.90 7.87 1.83
C SER A 55 17.77 7.11 1.18
N SER A 56 17.63 7.24 -0.13
CA SER A 56 16.70 6.42 -0.88
C SER A 56 17.36 5.10 -1.19
N MET A 57 17.28 4.15 -0.25
CA MET A 57 17.62 2.77 -0.57
C MET A 57 16.76 2.32 -1.75
N TYR A 58 17.40 2.09 -2.89
CA TYR A 58 16.69 1.69 -4.09
C TYR A 58 16.27 0.24 -3.94
N THR A 59 14.99 0.02 -3.62
CA THR A 59 14.35 -1.30 -3.72
C THR A 59 13.96 -1.56 -5.17
N PRO A 60 14.59 -2.55 -5.83
CA PRO A 60 14.30 -2.90 -7.23
C PRO A 60 12.92 -3.55 -7.33
N THR A 61 11.89 -2.71 -7.37
CA THR A 61 10.51 -3.12 -7.63
C THR A 61 10.31 -3.49 -9.09
N ASP A 62 11.06 -2.85 -9.98
CA ASP A 62 10.87 -3.01 -11.41
C ASP A 62 11.26 -4.44 -11.82
N PRO A 63 10.40 -5.16 -12.56
CA PRO A 63 10.78 -6.46 -13.08
C PRO A 63 12.07 -6.30 -13.89
N LEU A 64 13.04 -7.15 -13.59
CA LEU A 64 14.28 -7.18 -14.34
C LEU A 64 13.96 -7.47 -15.81
N PRO A 65 14.61 -6.84 -16.80
CA PRO A 65 14.50 -7.29 -18.17
C PRO A 65 14.81 -8.79 -18.31
N PRO A 66 14.21 -9.54 -19.25
CA PRO A 66 14.37 -10.99 -19.37
C PRO A 66 15.82 -11.47 -19.36
N GLU A 67 16.74 -10.70 -19.94
CA GLU A 67 18.18 -10.98 -19.98
C GLU A 67 18.85 -10.99 -18.59
N TYR A 68 18.23 -10.38 -17.59
CA TYR A 68 18.67 -10.39 -16.18
C TYR A 68 17.79 -11.29 -15.28
N GLN A 69 16.71 -11.86 -15.82
CA GLN A 69 15.85 -12.84 -15.14
C GLN A 69 16.32 -14.27 -15.44
N ARG A 70 17.49 -14.67 -14.94
CA ARG A 70 17.85 -16.10 -14.95
C ARG A 70 17.34 -16.78 -13.68
N GLU A 71 16.57 -17.85 -13.87
CA GLU A 71 16.30 -18.95 -12.92
C GLU A 71 15.72 -18.62 -11.53
N ALA A 72 15.41 -17.36 -11.23
CA ALA A 72 14.68 -17.06 -10.01
C ALA A 72 13.29 -17.73 -10.08
N PRO A 73 12.86 -18.44 -9.02
CA PRO A 73 11.49 -18.96 -8.94
C PRO A 73 10.50 -17.83 -9.26
N ALA A 74 9.36 -18.18 -9.85
CA ALA A 74 8.26 -17.24 -10.02
C ALA A 74 7.76 -16.79 -8.64
N GLU A 75 8.43 -15.78 -8.07
CA GLU A 75 8.04 -15.04 -6.88
C GLU A 75 7.13 -13.91 -7.36
N ASP A 76 5.91 -13.83 -6.85
CA ASP A 76 5.06 -12.68 -7.15
C ASP A 76 5.67 -11.39 -6.63
N PHE A 77 5.35 -10.28 -7.29
CA PHE A 77 5.89 -8.97 -6.99
C PHE A 77 5.72 -8.59 -5.50
N THR A 78 4.59 -8.94 -4.89
CA THR A 78 4.29 -8.59 -3.50
C THR A 78 5.21 -9.31 -2.53
N ASN A 79 5.41 -10.61 -2.70
CA ASN A 79 6.33 -11.40 -1.86
C ASN A 79 7.79 -10.96 -2.04
N ARG A 80 8.21 -10.68 -3.28
CA ARG A 80 9.54 -10.13 -3.55
C ARG A 80 9.73 -8.78 -2.85
N LEU A 81 8.76 -7.89 -2.97
CA LEU A 81 8.80 -6.58 -2.33
C LEU A 81 8.84 -6.70 -0.81
N TYR A 82 8.06 -7.62 -0.23
CA TYR A 82 8.09 -7.93 1.20
C TYR A 82 9.49 -8.37 1.64
N ARG A 83 10.06 -9.38 0.96
CA ARG A 83 11.39 -9.93 1.26
C ARG A 83 12.50 -8.87 1.18
N LEU A 84 12.50 -8.05 0.14
CA LEU A 84 13.47 -6.97 0.01
C LEU A 84 13.27 -5.90 1.09
N SER A 85 12.02 -5.59 1.46
CA SER A 85 11.70 -4.61 2.49
C SER A 85 12.19 -5.03 3.88
N ARG A 86 12.00 -6.30 4.25
CA ARG A 86 12.50 -6.82 5.54
C ARG A 86 14.03 -6.78 5.61
N SER A 87 14.72 -7.21 4.56
CA SER A 87 16.19 -7.26 4.49
C SER A 87 16.78 -5.84 4.56
N ALA A 88 16.19 -4.92 3.79
CA ALA A 88 16.53 -3.51 3.83
C ALA A 88 16.34 -2.87 5.21
N MET A 89 15.19 -3.09 5.85
CA MET A 89 14.88 -2.55 7.18
C MET A 89 15.78 -3.18 8.26
N ALA A 90 16.07 -4.47 8.18
CA ALA A 90 16.93 -5.15 9.14
C ALA A 90 18.34 -4.56 9.13
N GLY A 91 18.89 -4.32 7.94
CA GLY A 91 20.19 -3.67 7.78
C GLY A 91 20.20 -2.20 8.22
N THR A 92 19.12 -1.44 8.00
CA THR A 92 19.12 0.02 8.28
C THR A 92 18.67 0.39 9.69
N LEU A 93 17.60 -0.21 10.21
CA LEU A 93 17.05 0.16 11.51
C LEU A 93 18.00 -0.16 12.66
N VAL A 94 18.82 -1.20 12.51
CA VAL A 94 19.83 -1.52 13.53
C VAL A 94 20.93 -0.45 13.59
N HIS A 95 21.03 0.44 12.60
CA HIS A 95 21.90 1.63 12.62
C HIS A 95 21.16 2.90 13.05
N GLY A 96 19.90 2.80 13.45
CA GLY A 96 19.09 3.97 13.85
C GLY A 96 18.60 4.79 12.66
N SER A 97 18.56 4.19 11.47
CA SER A 97 18.15 4.85 10.24
C SER A 97 16.90 4.22 9.65
N ILE A 98 16.00 5.08 9.15
CA ILE A 98 14.84 4.66 8.35
C ILE A 98 15.15 5.01 6.88
N PRO A 99 15.15 4.04 5.95
CA PRO A 99 15.33 4.29 4.53
C PRO A 99 14.07 4.96 3.96
N ALA A 100 14.19 5.57 2.77
CA ALA A 100 13.02 6.11 2.09
C ALA A 100 11.99 5.00 1.77
N ILE A 101 10.82 5.07 2.40
CA ILE A 101 9.83 3.97 2.43
C ILE A 101 8.98 3.80 1.16
N TRP A 102 9.07 4.73 0.20
CA TRP A 102 8.21 4.78 -0.99
C TRP A 102 8.33 3.57 -1.94
N ARG A 103 9.41 2.77 -1.82
CA ARG A 103 9.60 1.50 -2.55
C ARG A 103 9.60 0.27 -1.64
N PHE A 104 9.00 0.37 -0.46
CA PHE A 104 8.88 -0.75 0.46
C PHE A 104 7.48 -1.32 0.40
N HIS A 105 7.33 -2.57 0.87
CA HIS A 105 6.03 -3.20 1.03
C HIS A 105 5.20 -2.35 2.02
N PRO A 106 4.03 -1.85 1.61
CA PRO A 106 3.31 -0.83 2.35
C PRO A 106 2.94 -1.29 3.76
N ASP A 107 2.46 -2.52 3.92
CA ASP A 107 2.09 -3.05 5.24
C ASP A 107 3.29 -3.22 6.16
N TYR A 108 4.44 -3.64 5.62
CA TYR A 108 5.64 -3.85 6.41
C TYR A 108 6.19 -2.50 6.89
N ALA A 109 6.32 -1.53 5.97
CA ALA A 109 6.74 -0.17 6.29
C ALA A 109 5.79 0.49 7.29
N LYS A 110 4.47 0.33 7.12
CA LYS A 110 3.46 0.85 8.05
C LYS A 110 3.63 0.27 9.45
N ARG A 111 3.83 -1.05 9.59
CA ARG A 111 4.05 -1.70 10.89
C ARG A 111 5.30 -1.16 11.60
N VAL A 112 6.43 -1.05 10.87
CA VAL A 112 7.66 -0.44 11.40
C VAL A 112 7.38 0.98 11.90
N LEU A 113 6.76 1.82 11.06
CA LEU A 113 6.50 3.21 11.42
C LEU A 113 5.56 3.33 12.63
N LEU A 114 4.52 2.50 12.70
CA LEU A 114 3.61 2.48 13.85
C LEU A 114 4.34 2.03 15.13
N ALA A 115 5.20 1.03 15.05
CA ALA A 115 6.00 0.58 16.20
C ALA A 115 6.92 1.70 16.70
N LEU A 116 7.70 2.32 15.80
CA LEU A 116 8.60 3.44 16.13
C LEU A 116 7.84 4.67 16.67
N ALA A 117 6.68 4.99 16.09
CA ALA A 117 5.84 6.09 16.55
C ALA A 117 5.19 5.81 17.90
N SER A 118 4.71 4.58 18.14
CA SER A 118 4.11 4.18 19.42
C SER A 118 5.11 4.21 20.58
N PHE A 119 6.39 4.06 20.27
CA PHE A 119 7.49 4.24 21.21
C PHE A 119 7.98 5.69 21.29
N ASP A 120 7.67 6.55 20.33
CA ASP A 120 8.20 7.93 20.22
C ASP A 120 9.74 8.00 20.26
N VAL A 121 10.38 7.31 19.31
CA VAL A 121 11.85 7.23 19.18
C VAL A 121 12.58 8.58 19.13
N ARG A 122 11.89 9.70 18.85
CA ARG A 122 12.46 11.05 18.84
C ARG A 122 12.84 11.57 20.22
N GLN A 123 12.20 11.03 21.27
CA GLN A 123 12.46 11.38 22.67
C GLN A 123 13.33 10.33 23.38
N ALA A 124 13.93 9.41 22.62
CA ALA A 124 14.75 8.34 23.14
C ALA A 124 16.21 8.51 22.73
N GLU A 125 17.10 8.08 23.60
CA GLU A 125 18.51 7.91 23.28
C GLU A 125 18.71 6.64 22.46
N PHE A 126 19.42 6.74 21.34
CA PHE A 126 19.79 5.60 20.54
C PHE A 126 21.16 5.03 20.97
N LEU A 127 21.16 3.80 21.45
CA LEU A 127 22.34 3.02 21.83
C LEU A 127 22.63 2.00 20.71
N PRO A 128 23.60 2.28 19.83
CA PRO A 128 23.85 1.44 18.67
C PRO A 128 24.52 0.11 19.05
N PHE A 129 24.30 -0.93 18.24
CA PHE A 129 24.86 -2.28 18.47
C PHE A 129 26.38 -2.33 18.62
N TRP A 130 27.11 -1.35 18.07
CA TRP A 130 28.57 -1.29 18.19
C TRP A 130 29.04 -0.55 19.45
N ARG A 131 28.13 -0.08 20.30
CA ARG A 131 28.42 0.62 21.57
C ARG A 131 27.45 0.25 22.70
N ASN A 132 26.90 -0.97 22.70
CA ASN A 132 25.95 -1.39 23.71
C ASN A 132 26.30 -2.70 24.43
N ALA A 133 27.55 -3.16 24.32
CA ALA A 133 28.05 -4.35 25.01
C ALA A 133 27.94 -4.27 26.55
N GLU A 134 27.88 -3.06 27.11
CA GLU A 134 27.64 -2.89 28.55
C GLU A 134 26.20 -3.28 28.95
N TYR A 135 25.23 -3.26 28.01
CA TYR A 135 23.81 -3.51 28.27
C TYR A 135 23.32 -4.91 27.89
N LEU A 136 24.07 -5.62 27.05
CA LEU A 136 23.70 -6.92 26.48
C LEU A 136 24.69 -8.01 26.90
N GLY A 137 24.22 -9.26 26.91
CA GLY A 137 25.07 -10.45 26.92
C GLY A 137 25.69 -10.73 25.55
N ASP A 138 26.37 -11.88 25.44
CA ASP A 138 26.96 -12.32 24.18
C ASP A 138 25.87 -12.59 23.12
N LEU A 139 26.16 -12.20 21.88
CA LEU A 139 25.28 -12.37 20.73
C LEU A 139 26.02 -13.11 19.60
N PRO A 140 25.31 -13.92 18.80
CA PRO A 140 25.86 -14.45 17.55
C PRO A 140 26.39 -13.35 16.62
N ALA A 141 27.42 -13.66 15.84
CA ALA A 141 28.13 -12.69 14.99
C ALA A 141 27.28 -12.12 13.83
N ASP A 142 26.14 -12.72 13.55
CA ASP A 142 25.13 -12.36 12.56
C ASP A 142 23.89 -11.69 13.18
N VAL A 143 23.78 -11.70 14.51
CA VAL A 143 22.70 -11.04 15.23
C VAL A 143 23.15 -9.66 15.69
N ARG A 144 22.30 -8.65 15.47
CA ARG A 144 22.57 -7.28 15.90
C ARG A 144 21.39 -6.75 16.69
N VAL A 145 21.69 -6.12 17.82
CA VAL A 145 20.67 -5.51 18.68
C VAL A 145 21.07 -4.06 18.90
N SER A 146 20.19 -3.13 18.55
CA SER A 146 20.30 -1.72 18.94
C SER A 146 19.14 -1.35 19.86
N ILE A 147 19.33 -0.35 20.71
CA ILE A 147 18.38 -0.03 21.78
C ILE A 147 18.02 1.44 21.68
N TYR A 148 16.72 1.76 21.65
CA TYR A 148 16.23 3.08 22.01
C TYR A 148 15.84 3.07 23.49
N ARG A 149 16.39 3.99 24.28
CA ARG A 149 16.18 4.08 25.73
C ARG A 149 15.53 5.41 26.10
N LYS A 150 14.57 5.38 27.02
CA LYS A 150 14.06 6.57 27.72
C LYS A 150 14.43 6.54 29.20
N ASP A 151 14.53 7.70 29.82
CA ASP A 151 14.81 7.85 31.26
C ASP A 151 13.77 7.15 32.15
N SER A 152 12.56 6.92 31.64
CA SER A 152 11.48 6.19 32.33
C SER A 152 11.71 4.68 32.45
N GLY A 153 12.79 4.14 31.86
CA GLY A 153 13.03 2.70 31.78
C GLY A 153 12.25 1.98 30.68
N ASP A 154 11.58 2.73 29.79
CA ASP A 154 10.92 2.20 28.59
C ASP A 154 11.95 2.09 27.46
N CYS A 155 12.10 0.90 26.90
CA CYS A 155 13.11 0.56 25.90
C CYS A 155 12.47 -0.09 24.66
N LEU A 156 13.02 0.22 23.49
CA LEU A 156 12.71 -0.47 22.24
C LEU A 156 13.98 -1.08 21.67
N LEU A 157 13.98 -2.40 21.54
CA LEU A 157 15.06 -3.16 20.93
C LEU A 157 14.77 -3.36 19.44
N VAL A 158 15.76 -3.05 18.61
CA VAL A 158 15.80 -3.46 17.21
C VAL A 158 16.69 -4.69 17.13
N VAL A 159 16.08 -5.88 17.04
CA VAL A 159 16.80 -7.16 16.95
C VAL A 159 16.80 -7.61 15.50
N ALA A 160 17.96 -7.64 14.85
CA ALA A 160 18.11 -8.04 13.45
C ALA A 160 18.86 -9.36 13.33
N ASN A 161 18.33 -10.28 12.53
CA ASN A 161 19.02 -11.47 12.05
C ASN A 161 19.57 -11.17 10.65
N LEU A 162 20.88 -11.03 10.55
CA LEU A 162 21.55 -10.71 9.29
C LEU A 162 21.98 -11.97 8.51
N ASP A 163 21.71 -13.16 9.05
CA ASP A 163 21.88 -14.45 8.36
C ASP A 163 20.64 -14.77 7.54
N ALA A 164 20.81 -15.59 6.50
CA ALA A 164 19.75 -16.03 5.60
C ALA A 164 18.82 -17.05 6.24
N GLU A 165 19.31 -17.75 7.28
CA GLU A 165 18.57 -18.81 7.96
C GLU A 165 17.72 -18.28 9.12
N GLU A 166 16.56 -18.91 9.33
CA GLU A 166 15.77 -18.71 10.55
C GLU A 166 16.57 -19.15 11.77
N ARG A 167 16.50 -18.36 12.86
CA ARG A 167 17.29 -18.62 14.06
C ARG A 167 16.47 -18.40 15.32
N GLU A 168 16.70 -19.27 16.31
CA GLU A 168 16.34 -19.00 17.69
C GLU A 168 17.42 -18.11 18.34
N ILE A 169 17.00 -16.93 18.79
CA ILE A 169 17.86 -15.91 19.37
C ILE A 169 17.45 -15.74 20.83
N ALA A 170 18.42 -15.89 21.74
CA ALA A 170 18.23 -15.63 23.16
C ALA A 170 19.42 -14.84 23.72
N PHE A 171 19.15 -13.75 24.43
CA PHE A 171 20.16 -12.95 25.10
C PHE A 171 19.63 -12.29 26.36
N ASP A 172 20.54 -12.06 27.31
CA ASP A 172 20.23 -11.40 28.57
C ASP A 172 20.43 -9.88 28.45
N LEU A 173 19.56 -9.12 29.13
CA LEU A 173 19.60 -7.67 29.24
C LEU A 173 20.02 -7.27 30.65
N LYS A 174 20.97 -6.33 30.76
CA LYS A 174 21.34 -5.72 32.04
C LYS A 174 20.33 -4.63 32.41
N THR A 175 19.15 -5.06 32.85
CA THR A 175 17.99 -4.20 33.11
C THR A 175 18.29 -3.04 34.06
N SER A 176 19.10 -3.28 35.10
CA SER A 176 19.52 -2.23 36.05
C SER A 176 20.28 -1.08 35.39
N THR A 177 21.16 -1.39 34.44
CA THR A 177 21.96 -0.38 33.71
C THR A 177 21.12 0.38 32.69
N LEU A 178 20.07 -0.26 32.17
CA LEU A 178 19.10 0.36 31.27
C LEU A 178 17.99 1.14 32.00
N GLY A 179 17.93 1.08 33.34
CA GLY A 179 16.85 1.67 34.12
C GLY A 179 15.51 0.94 33.98
N ILE A 180 15.51 -0.27 33.45
CA ILE A 180 14.30 -1.08 33.25
C ILE A 180 13.84 -1.62 34.61
N PRO A 181 12.58 -1.39 35.03
CA PRO A 181 12.09 -1.87 36.31
C PRO A 181 11.93 -3.40 36.33
N SER A 182 11.99 -4.00 37.52
CA SER A 182 12.01 -5.46 37.67
C SER A 182 10.71 -6.15 37.25
N ASP A 183 9.61 -5.41 37.19
CA ASP A 183 8.27 -5.86 36.79
C ASP A 183 7.92 -5.47 35.36
N ALA A 184 8.87 -4.96 34.57
CA ALA A 184 8.65 -4.56 33.18
C ALA A 184 8.04 -5.67 32.32
N VAL A 185 7.22 -5.27 31.36
CA VAL A 185 6.57 -6.13 30.38
C VAL A 185 7.31 -6.10 29.05
N CYS A 186 7.34 -7.23 28.34
CA CYS A 186 8.03 -7.38 27.06
C CYS A 186 7.03 -7.78 25.96
N ALA A 187 7.07 -7.10 24.81
CA ALA A 187 6.19 -7.37 23.66
C ALA A 187 6.91 -7.14 22.32
N GLU A 188 6.58 -7.94 21.30
CA GLU A 188 7.01 -7.74 19.91
C GLU A 188 5.92 -6.95 19.16
N LEU A 189 6.33 -5.97 18.35
CA LEU A 189 5.44 -4.95 17.78
C LEU A 189 5.11 -5.12 16.29
N MET A 190 5.72 -6.09 15.59
CA MET A 190 5.56 -6.32 14.15
C MET A 190 4.62 -7.47 13.81
N GLY A 191 4.38 -8.38 14.76
CA GLY A 191 3.56 -9.58 14.62
C GLY A 191 4.37 -10.86 14.29
N PRO A 192 3.73 -12.04 14.39
CA PRO A 192 4.36 -13.36 14.33
C PRO A 192 4.96 -13.75 12.98
N ARG A 193 4.77 -12.96 11.91
CA ARG A 193 5.21 -13.31 10.55
C ARG A 193 6.73 -13.40 10.44
N ASP A 194 7.44 -12.46 11.05
CA ASP A 194 8.91 -12.38 10.99
C ASP A 194 9.57 -12.79 12.30
N ALA A 195 8.92 -12.50 13.43
CA ALA A 195 9.46 -12.77 14.75
C ALA A 195 8.40 -13.38 15.65
N ARG A 196 8.76 -14.42 16.41
CA ARG A 196 7.89 -15.00 17.43
C ARG A 196 8.61 -15.06 18.77
N VAL A 197 8.10 -14.30 19.74
CA VAL A 197 8.60 -14.36 21.12
C VAL A 197 8.32 -15.73 21.72
N ILE A 198 9.36 -16.38 22.24
CA ILE A 198 9.26 -17.69 22.89
C ILE A 198 8.80 -17.50 24.35
N ARG A 199 9.36 -16.50 25.03
CA ARG A 199 8.97 -16.12 26.39
C ARG A 199 9.10 -14.60 26.57
N PRO A 200 8.03 -13.91 27.01
CA PRO A 200 8.13 -12.51 27.37
C PRO A 200 8.82 -12.40 28.75
N ASP A 201 10.08 -12.00 28.75
CA ASP A 201 10.86 -11.74 29.96
C ASP A 201 11.72 -10.48 29.72
N ALA A 202 11.57 -9.48 30.58
CA ALA A 202 12.31 -8.22 30.48
C ALA A 202 13.82 -8.38 30.72
N LYS A 203 14.25 -9.45 31.41
CA LYS A 203 15.67 -9.74 31.66
C LYS A 203 16.30 -10.61 30.59
N ARG A 204 15.49 -11.39 29.87
CA ARG A 204 15.96 -12.31 28.84
C ARG A 204 15.01 -12.33 27.66
N VAL A 205 15.45 -11.75 26.56
CA VAL A 205 14.70 -11.77 25.32
C VAL A 205 15.00 -13.07 24.60
N ALA A 206 13.96 -13.87 24.32
CA ALA A 206 14.06 -15.10 23.56
C ALA A 206 12.99 -15.11 22.45
N LEU A 207 13.42 -15.22 21.19
CA LEU A 207 12.54 -15.19 20.02
C LEU A 207 13.07 -16.05 18.88
N VAL A 208 12.18 -16.52 18.02
CA VAL A 208 12.53 -17.07 16.70
C VAL A 208 12.42 -15.94 15.69
N LEU A 209 13.47 -15.71 14.88
CA LEU A 209 13.53 -14.66 13.88
C LEU A 209 13.85 -15.24 12.51
N GLN A 210 13.05 -14.89 11.50
CA GLN A 210 13.33 -15.22 10.10
C GLN A 210 14.69 -14.68 9.67
N GLY A 211 15.32 -15.37 8.72
CA GLY A 211 16.52 -14.87 8.07
C GLY A 211 16.27 -13.54 7.34
N HIS A 212 17.29 -12.68 7.35
CA HIS A 212 17.26 -11.35 6.75
C HIS A 212 16.05 -10.51 7.20
N SER A 213 15.73 -10.58 8.49
CA SER A 213 14.58 -9.91 9.08
C SER A 213 14.91 -9.30 10.44
N LEU A 214 13.92 -8.63 11.02
CA LEU A 214 14.05 -7.97 12.31
C LEU A 214 12.79 -8.16 13.18
N ALA A 215 12.99 -8.02 14.48
CA ALA A 215 11.95 -7.87 15.48
C ALA A 215 12.05 -6.49 16.14
N LEU A 216 10.90 -5.88 16.45
CA LEU A 216 10.84 -4.67 17.26
C LEU A 216 10.26 -5.05 18.62
N VAL A 217 11.14 -5.20 19.61
CA VAL A 217 10.77 -5.69 20.95
C VAL A 217 10.75 -4.52 21.92
N ARG A 218 9.57 -4.17 22.43
CA ARG A 218 9.41 -3.15 23.46
C ARG A 218 9.43 -3.78 24.84
N ILE A 219 10.20 -3.18 25.74
CA ILE A 219 10.24 -3.51 27.16
C ILE A 219 9.86 -2.25 27.93
N ALA A 220 8.73 -2.29 28.64
CA ALA A 220 8.15 -1.09 29.23
C ALA A 220 7.75 -1.34 30.69
N PRO A 221 7.76 -0.30 31.56
CA PRO A 221 7.15 -0.40 32.88
C PRO A 221 5.67 -0.80 32.78
N PRO A 222 5.13 -1.57 33.74
CA PRO A 222 3.72 -1.97 33.70
C PRO A 222 2.77 -0.78 33.54
N GLY A 223 1.72 -0.97 32.73
CA GLY A 223 0.68 0.05 32.54
C GLY A 223 1.07 1.25 31.67
N THR A 224 2.30 1.32 31.17
CA THR A 224 2.75 2.41 30.28
C THR A 224 2.43 2.17 28.81
N PHE A 225 2.07 0.94 28.45
CA PHE A 225 1.75 0.55 27.08
C PHE A 225 0.92 -0.74 27.04
N GLU A 226 -0.04 -0.80 26.11
CA GLU A 226 -0.71 -2.04 25.72
C GLU A 226 -0.14 -2.50 24.38
N ALA A 227 0.32 -3.76 24.33
CA ALA A 227 0.85 -4.32 23.10
C ALA A 227 -0.22 -4.30 21.99
N PRO A 228 0.11 -3.84 20.78
CA PRO A 228 -0.81 -3.91 19.65
C PRO A 228 -1.22 -5.36 19.43
N ARG A 229 -2.53 -5.60 19.40
CA ARG A 229 -3.10 -6.90 19.05
C ARG A 229 -3.21 -6.97 17.53
N PHE A 230 -2.34 -7.75 16.90
CA PHE A 230 -2.48 -8.10 15.49
C PHE A 230 -3.35 -9.36 15.37
N ASP A 231 -4.22 -9.39 14.38
CA ASP A 231 -5.11 -10.52 14.12
C ASP A 231 -4.30 -11.67 13.49
N PRO A 232 -4.13 -12.81 14.19
CA PRO A 232 -3.29 -13.91 13.72
C PRO A 232 -3.84 -14.61 12.46
N ASP A 233 -5.12 -14.45 12.13
CA ASP A 233 -5.73 -15.07 10.96
C ASP A 233 -5.47 -14.28 9.66
N VAL A 234 -5.02 -13.02 9.78
CA VAL A 234 -4.48 -12.23 8.65
C VAL A 234 -3.03 -12.61 8.34
N GLU A 235 -2.38 -13.41 9.19
CA GLU A 235 -0.92 -13.56 9.26
C GLU A 235 -0.36 -14.90 8.78
N ARG A 236 -1.20 -15.83 8.30
CA ARG A 236 -0.69 -17.12 7.79
C ARG A 236 -0.12 -16.98 6.37
N PRO A 237 1.17 -17.31 6.14
CA PRO A 237 1.70 -17.42 4.79
C PRO A 237 1.11 -18.65 4.10
N VAL A 238 0.85 -18.52 2.80
CA VAL A 238 0.78 -19.69 1.90
C VAL A 238 2.21 -20.25 1.82
N ARG A 239 2.54 -21.25 2.64
CA ARG A 239 3.84 -21.94 2.54
C ARG A 239 3.93 -22.62 1.18
N ARG A 240 4.85 -22.17 0.33
CA ARG A 240 5.42 -23.01 -0.75
C ARG A 240 6.88 -23.32 -0.40
N PRO A 241 7.33 -24.57 -0.59
CA PRO A 241 8.72 -24.93 -0.33
C PRO A 241 9.64 -24.17 -1.30
N ILE A 242 10.72 -23.62 -0.75
CA ILE A 242 11.83 -23.05 -1.53
C ILE A 242 12.60 -24.24 -2.12
N PRO A 243 12.76 -24.35 -3.45
CA PRO A 243 13.61 -25.38 -4.02
C PRO A 243 15.09 -25.04 -3.77
N THR A 244 15.85 -26.00 -3.26
CA THR A 244 17.31 -25.91 -3.13
C THR A 244 17.94 -25.89 -4.53
N VAL A 245 18.58 -24.78 -4.92
CA VAL A 245 19.32 -24.69 -6.18
C VAL A 245 20.75 -25.21 -5.95
N GLN A 246 21.11 -26.28 -6.67
CA GLN A 246 22.50 -26.73 -6.78
C GLN A 246 23.26 -25.80 -7.72
N GLN A 247 24.38 -25.25 -7.24
CA GLN A 247 25.19 -24.28 -7.95
C GLN A 247 26.17 -25.00 -8.89
N GLU A 248 25.97 -24.90 -10.21
CA GLU A 248 27.01 -25.27 -11.19
C GLU A 248 27.84 -24.05 -11.58
N ALA A 249 29.16 -24.27 -11.64
CA ALA A 249 30.17 -23.26 -11.89
C ALA A 249 30.39 -23.05 -13.40
N GLY A 250 30.32 -21.78 -13.84
CA GLY A 250 31.03 -21.34 -15.04
C GLY A 250 30.26 -20.36 -15.92
N ALA A 251 30.65 -19.08 -15.89
CA ALA A 251 30.44 -18.18 -17.02
C ALA A 251 31.61 -17.18 -17.14
N PRO A 252 32.09 -16.89 -18.36
CA PRO A 252 33.23 -16.00 -18.60
C PRO A 252 32.80 -14.53 -18.71
N SER A 253 33.75 -13.64 -18.42
CA SER A 253 33.67 -12.19 -18.51
C SER A 253 33.75 -11.67 -19.94
N SER A 254 32.91 -10.70 -20.30
CA SER A 254 33.20 -9.79 -21.42
C SER A 254 32.91 -8.34 -21.03
N THR A 255 33.92 -7.51 -21.22
CA THR A 255 33.91 -6.05 -21.10
C THR A 255 33.70 -5.45 -22.49
N SER A 256 32.76 -4.52 -22.63
CA SER A 256 32.70 -3.63 -23.78
C SER A 256 32.15 -2.28 -23.33
N SER A 257 33.01 -1.26 -23.43
CA SER A 257 32.71 0.15 -23.21
C SER A 257 32.57 0.83 -24.58
N ASP A 258 31.48 1.56 -24.81
CA ASP A 258 31.45 2.56 -25.88
C ASP A 258 30.57 3.76 -25.47
N PRO A 259 31.08 5.01 -25.54
CA PRO A 259 30.33 6.21 -25.17
C PRO A 259 30.03 7.08 -26.40
N ALA A 260 28.76 7.36 -26.69
CA ALA A 260 28.33 8.60 -27.33
C ALA A 260 26.80 8.64 -27.43
N ILE A 261 26.19 9.69 -26.87
CA ILE A 261 25.16 10.54 -27.48
C ILE A 261 24.86 11.61 -26.42
N GLN A 262 25.43 12.81 -26.62
CA GLN A 262 24.93 14.04 -26.04
C GLN A 262 24.02 14.69 -27.08
N ALA A 263 22.75 14.90 -26.72
CA ALA A 263 21.85 15.78 -27.46
C ALA A 263 21.34 16.85 -26.50
N GLU A 264 21.45 18.10 -26.94
CA GLU A 264 21.08 19.31 -26.22
C GLU A 264 19.60 19.32 -25.83
N TRP A 265 19.34 19.55 -24.54
CA TRP A 265 18.00 19.76 -24.01
C TRP A 265 17.79 21.25 -23.74
N THR A 266 16.86 21.85 -24.45
CA THR A 266 16.38 23.22 -24.22
C THR A 266 15.45 23.22 -23.01
N GLY A 267 15.86 23.93 -21.95
CA GLY A 267 15.27 23.82 -20.60
C GLY A 267 13.79 24.21 -20.50
N PRO A 268 13.06 23.72 -19.48
CA PRO A 268 11.65 24.03 -19.32
C PRO A 268 11.44 25.30 -18.47
N GLU A 269 10.43 26.05 -18.89
CA GLU A 269 9.81 27.15 -18.17
C GLU A 269 9.37 26.76 -16.75
N ARG A 270 9.38 27.76 -15.87
CA ARG A 270 9.01 27.66 -14.45
C ARG A 270 7.61 27.05 -14.26
N MET A 271 7.50 25.93 -13.54
CA MET A 271 6.25 25.56 -12.85
C MET A 271 6.21 26.18 -11.45
N PRO A 272 5.11 26.84 -11.04
CA PRO A 272 4.92 27.29 -9.66
C PRO A 272 4.40 26.17 -8.74
N ALA A 273 4.72 26.30 -7.46
CA ALA A 273 4.37 25.39 -6.37
C ALA A 273 2.86 25.15 -6.23
N LEU A 274 2.44 23.88 -6.06
CA LEU A 274 1.04 23.47 -5.87
C LEU A 274 0.94 22.34 -4.83
N LEU A 275 0.73 22.71 -3.58
CA LEU A 275 0.16 21.87 -2.52
C LEU A 275 -1.01 22.65 -1.92
N ASP A 276 -2.17 22.57 -2.57
CA ASP A 276 -3.42 23.07 -2.00
C ASP A 276 -4.51 22.00 -2.20
N GLY A 277 -5.38 21.82 -1.22
CA GLY A 277 -6.40 20.75 -1.12
C GLY A 277 -7.52 20.83 -2.17
N THR A 278 -7.38 21.71 -3.15
CA THR A 278 -8.29 21.97 -4.27
C THR A 278 -8.14 20.98 -5.43
N ARG A 279 -7.06 20.18 -5.47
CA ARG A 279 -6.74 19.30 -6.62
C ARG A 279 -7.71 18.15 -6.90
N PHE A 280 -8.65 17.83 -6.00
CA PHE A 280 -9.62 16.74 -6.21
C PHE A 280 -11.08 17.18 -6.01
N LEU A 281 -11.39 18.47 -6.18
CA LEU A 281 -12.77 18.93 -6.21
C LEU A 281 -13.36 18.69 -7.61
N ARG A 282 -14.46 17.93 -7.69
CA ARG A 282 -15.26 17.76 -8.91
C ARG A 282 -16.63 18.41 -8.73
N GLU A 283 -17.01 19.26 -9.66
CA GLU A 283 -18.36 19.82 -9.74
C GLU A 283 -19.28 18.78 -10.39
N ILE A 284 -20.31 18.33 -9.67
CA ILE A 284 -21.27 17.33 -10.13
C ILE A 284 -22.54 18.05 -10.54
N PRO A 285 -22.97 17.95 -11.81
CA PRO A 285 -24.11 18.69 -12.33
C PRO A 285 -25.44 18.09 -11.88
N ARG A 286 -26.46 18.94 -11.77
CA ARG A 286 -27.83 18.47 -11.58
C ARG A 286 -28.36 17.88 -12.88
N LEU A 287 -28.97 16.70 -12.80
CA LEU A 287 -29.65 16.09 -13.94
C LEU A 287 -31.02 16.74 -14.19
N SER A 288 -31.44 16.77 -15.44
CA SER A 288 -32.75 17.28 -15.86
C SER A 288 -33.90 16.37 -15.42
N ALA A 289 -33.62 15.06 -15.30
CA ALA A 289 -34.51 14.03 -14.78
C ALA A 289 -33.70 13.02 -13.95
N ALA A 290 -34.38 12.32 -13.03
CA ALA A 290 -33.78 11.20 -12.31
C ALA A 290 -33.58 10.01 -13.27
N PRO A 291 -32.43 9.31 -13.24
CA PRO A 291 -32.25 8.08 -14.00
C PRO A 291 -33.09 6.94 -13.43
N THR A 292 -33.40 6.00 -14.29
CA THR A 292 -34.16 4.77 -14.07
C THR A 292 -33.17 3.71 -13.62
N LEU A 293 -33.27 3.28 -12.36
CA LEU A 293 -32.37 2.26 -11.82
C LEU A 293 -32.77 0.86 -12.29
N ASP A 294 -32.53 0.54 -13.56
CA ASP A 294 -32.76 -0.80 -14.13
C ASP A 294 -31.45 -1.58 -14.36
N GLY A 295 -30.33 -0.94 -14.02
CA GLY A 295 -28.97 -1.43 -14.22
C GLY A 295 -28.52 -1.33 -15.68
N GLN A 296 -29.11 -0.41 -16.46
CA GLN A 296 -28.65 -0.06 -17.79
C GLN A 296 -28.18 1.38 -17.79
N VAL A 297 -26.87 1.58 -17.89
CA VAL A 297 -26.34 2.93 -18.07
C VAL A 297 -26.62 3.34 -19.52
N ASP A 298 -27.73 4.02 -19.78
CA ASP A 298 -28.09 4.54 -21.11
C ASP A 298 -27.53 5.95 -21.35
N ASP A 299 -26.93 6.19 -22.53
CA ASP A 299 -26.26 7.47 -22.82
C ASP A 299 -27.24 8.66 -22.83
N ALA A 300 -28.49 8.45 -23.22
CA ALA A 300 -29.54 9.48 -23.23
C ALA A 300 -30.04 9.81 -21.82
N GLU A 301 -30.09 8.81 -20.95
CA GLU A 301 -30.53 8.98 -19.56
C GLU A 301 -29.46 9.68 -18.71
N TRP A 302 -28.20 9.31 -18.91
CA TRP A 302 -27.05 9.92 -18.26
C TRP A 302 -26.54 11.16 -19.01
N GLU A 303 -27.33 11.71 -19.93
CA GLU A 303 -27.02 12.95 -20.63
C GLU A 303 -26.92 14.11 -19.63
N GLY A 304 -25.81 14.83 -19.68
CA GLY A 304 -25.54 15.93 -18.75
C GLY A 304 -24.90 15.52 -17.42
N ALA A 305 -24.72 14.23 -17.15
CA ALA A 305 -23.93 13.76 -16.01
C ALA A 305 -22.44 14.12 -16.17
N PHE A 306 -21.75 14.33 -15.05
CA PHE A 306 -20.29 14.32 -15.03
C PHE A 306 -19.82 12.89 -15.28
N SER A 307 -18.87 12.69 -16.19
CA SER A 307 -18.32 11.36 -16.44
C SER A 307 -16.80 11.39 -16.54
N PHE A 308 -16.17 10.31 -16.11
CA PHE A 308 -14.74 10.12 -16.20
C PHE A 308 -14.39 8.64 -16.26
N SER A 309 -13.26 8.33 -16.90
CA SER A 309 -12.69 6.98 -16.85
C SER A 309 -11.87 6.81 -15.57
N LEU A 310 -12.07 5.69 -14.87
CA LEU A 310 -11.23 5.37 -13.72
C LEU A 310 -9.79 5.17 -14.18
N PRO A 311 -8.81 5.88 -13.60
CA PRO A 311 -7.42 5.75 -14.00
C PRO A 311 -6.93 4.33 -13.68
N ILE A 312 -6.24 3.70 -14.64
CA ILE A 312 -5.56 2.44 -14.39
C ILE A 312 -4.41 2.71 -13.42
N GLU A 313 -4.61 2.39 -12.14
CA GLU A 313 -3.54 2.43 -11.14
C GLU A 313 -2.94 1.03 -10.97
N GLY A 314 -1.81 0.80 -11.63
CA GLY A 314 -1.01 -0.42 -11.51
C GLY A 314 0.35 -0.22 -12.17
N SER A 315 1.36 -0.96 -11.70
CA SER A 315 2.64 -1.08 -12.41
C SER A 315 2.35 -1.47 -13.88
N PRO A 316 3.00 -0.87 -14.88
CA PRO A 316 2.76 -1.17 -16.29
C PRO A 316 2.88 -2.66 -16.64
N ALA A 317 3.48 -3.47 -15.77
CA ALA A 317 3.53 -4.93 -15.88
C ALA A 317 2.18 -5.65 -15.71
N ASN A 318 1.19 -5.05 -15.02
CA ASN A 318 -0.15 -5.62 -14.80
C ASN A 318 -1.28 -4.71 -15.31
N ALA A 319 -0.95 -3.60 -15.97
CA ALA A 319 -1.93 -2.86 -16.75
C ALA A 319 -2.37 -3.81 -17.87
N SER A 320 -3.48 -4.51 -17.68
CA SER A 320 -4.06 -5.30 -18.75
C SER A 320 -4.24 -4.36 -19.93
N THR A 321 -3.67 -4.73 -21.07
CA THR A 321 -3.98 -4.13 -22.37
C THR A 321 -5.42 -4.36 -22.78
N ASP A 322 -6.22 -5.05 -21.94
CA ASP A 322 -7.67 -5.12 -22.01
C ASP A 322 -8.17 -3.68 -22.08
N GLY A 323 -8.53 -3.24 -23.29
CA GLY A 323 -9.06 -1.91 -23.62
C GLY A 323 -10.43 -1.62 -22.98
N ASP A 324 -10.68 -2.20 -21.81
CA ASP A 324 -11.91 -2.09 -21.05
C ASP A 324 -11.96 -0.73 -20.38
N SER A 325 -12.57 0.24 -21.07
CA SER A 325 -12.94 1.50 -20.46
C SER A 325 -13.87 1.24 -19.27
N ARG A 326 -13.50 1.73 -18.09
CA ARG A 326 -14.35 1.74 -16.90
C ARG A 326 -14.81 3.17 -16.66
N THR A 327 -16.02 3.48 -17.09
CA THR A 327 -16.55 4.84 -17.07
C THR A 327 -17.50 5.00 -15.90
N VAL A 328 -17.28 6.03 -15.11
CA VAL A 328 -18.12 6.41 -13.99
C VAL A 328 -18.92 7.63 -14.39
N TYR A 329 -20.21 7.63 -14.04
CA TYR A 329 -21.13 8.74 -14.24
C TYR A 329 -21.65 9.21 -12.89
N LEU A 330 -21.70 10.53 -12.71
CA LEU A 330 -22.15 11.20 -11.51
C LEU A 330 -23.12 12.31 -11.88
N GLY A 331 -24.28 12.31 -11.24
CA GLY A 331 -25.28 13.35 -11.35
C GLY A 331 -26.09 13.43 -10.07
N TYR A 332 -26.91 14.46 -9.91
CA TYR A 332 -27.77 14.56 -8.73
C TYR A 332 -29.11 15.22 -9.06
N ASP A 333 -30.09 15.04 -8.16
CA ASP A 333 -31.26 15.90 -8.04
C ASP A 333 -31.40 16.36 -6.58
N GLN A 334 -32.50 17.05 -6.24
CA GLN A 334 -32.69 17.53 -4.86
C GLN A 334 -32.83 16.41 -3.81
N LYS A 335 -33.07 15.17 -4.23
CA LYS A 335 -33.33 14.02 -3.35
C LYS A 335 -32.14 13.08 -3.27
N ASN A 336 -31.47 12.81 -4.39
CA ASN A 336 -30.48 11.75 -4.51
C ASN A 336 -29.20 12.22 -5.21
N LEU A 337 -28.08 11.62 -4.82
CA LEU A 337 -26.91 11.49 -5.68
C LEU A 337 -27.03 10.21 -6.51
N TYR A 338 -26.81 10.32 -7.81
CA TYR A 338 -26.79 9.21 -8.74
C TYR A 338 -25.35 8.86 -9.13
N VAL A 339 -25.01 7.57 -9.06
CA VAL A 339 -23.71 7.04 -9.45
C VAL A 339 -23.94 5.86 -10.39
N ALA A 340 -23.29 5.86 -11.54
CA ALA A 340 -23.26 4.71 -12.44
C ALA A 340 -21.82 4.30 -12.75
N LEU A 341 -21.64 2.99 -12.97
CA LEU A 341 -20.43 2.40 -13.51
C LEU A 341 -20.79 1.60 -14.76
N ARG A 342 -20.09 1.88 -15.86
CA ARG A 342 -20.03 1.03 -17.05
C ARG A 342 -18.66 0.38 -17.12
N SER A 343 -18.59 -0.94 -17.02
CA SER A 343 -17.33 -1.70 -17.10
C SER A 343 -17.48 -2.88 -18.04
N GLY A 344 -16.52 -3.07 -18.95
CA GLY A 344 -16.36 -4.34 -19.65
C GLY A 344 -16.22 -5.50 -18.66
N LEU A 345 -16.70 -6.69 -18.99
CA LEU A 345 -16.42 -7.94 -18.29
C LEU A 345 -15.06 -8.48 -18.77
N ALA A 346 -14.36 -9.23 -17.92
CA ALA A 346 -13.13 -9.86 -18.38
C ALA A 346 -13.41 -10.78 -19.59
N PRO A 347 -12.54 -10.84 -20.62
CA PRO A 347 -12.77 -11.64 -21.83
C PRO A 347 -13.05 -13.13 -21.58
N ASP A 348 -12.61 -13.66 -20.45
CA ASP A 348 -12.76 -15.03 -19.99
C ASP A 348 -13.75 -15.20 -18.82
N ALA A 349 -14.38 -14.11 -18.38
CA ALA A 349 -15.39 -14.16 -17.33
C ALA A 349 -16.63 -14.90 -17.84
N LYS A 350 -16.85 -16.12 -17.32
CA LYS A 350 -18.15 -16.76 -17.45
C LYS A 350 -19.18 -15.88 -16.76
N ARG A 351 -20.24 -15.49 -17.47
CA ARG A 351 -21.37 -14.74 -16.91
C ARG A 351 -21.82 -15.43 -15.61
N PRO A 352 -21.62 -14.80 -14.44
CA PRO A 352 -22.00 -15.45 -13.20
C PRO A 352 -23.53 -15.62 -13.22
N PRO A 353 -24.05 -16.74 -12.69
CA PRO A 353 -25.49 -16.91 -12.55
C PRO A 353 -26.01 -15.74 -11.71
N ARG A 354 -27.03 -15.05 -12.22
CA ARG A 354 -27.65 -13.94 -11.49
C ARG A 354 -28.15 -14.51 -10.17
N ALA A 355 -27.59 -14.05 -9.06
CA ALA A 355 -28.11 -14.39 -7.75
C ALA A 355 -29.59 -14.01 -7.73
N ALA A 356 -30.45 -14.86 -7.17
CA ALA A 356 -31.80 -14.42 -6.85
C ALA A 356 -31.68 -13.09 -6.10
N ARG A 357 -32.55 -12.11 -6.40
CA ARG A 357 -32.56 -10.76 -5.78
C ARG A 357 -32.70 -10.88 -4.25
N ALA A 358 -31.61 -11.25 -3.58
CA ALA A 358 -31.53 -11.47 -2.16
C ALA A 358 -31.43 -10.10 -1.49
N GLY A 359 -31.75 -10.02 -0.20
CA GLY A 359 -31.53 -8.80 0.57
C GLY A 359 -30.06 -8.40 0.62
N LEU A 360 -29.73 -7.45 1.50
CA LEU A 360 -28.34 -7.13 1.81
C LEU A 360 -27.59 -8.41 2.20
N VAL A 361 -26.45 -8.67 1.54
CA VAL A 361 -25.55 -9.75 1.92
C VAL A 361 -24.43 -9.22 2.83
N PRO A 362 -23.75 -10.06 3.62
CA PRO A 362 -22.55 -9.65 4.36
C PRO A 362 -21.51 -9.03 3.42
N PRO A 363 -20.82 -7.93 3.81
CA PRO A 363 -19.86 -7.23 2.96
C PRO A 363 -18.81 -8.14 2.33
N ARG A 364 -18.33 -9.12 3.10
CA ARG A 364 -17.35 -10.11 2.65
C ARG A 364 -17.77 -10.86 1.38
N LEU A 365 -19.06 -11.17 1.20
CA LEU A 365 -19.53 -11.87 0.00
C LEU A 365 -19.40 -11.02 -1.27
N VAL A 366 -19.53 -9.70 -1.16
CA VAL A 366 -19.36 -8.79 -2.29
C VAL A 366 -17.88 -8.46 -2.51
N LEU A 367 -17.14 -8.21 -1.43
CA LEU A 367 -15.73 -7.83 -1.50
C LEU A 367 -14.82 -8.99 -1.95
N ASP A 368 -15.17 -10.23 -1.60
CA ASP A 368 -14.45 -11.43 -2.04
C ASP A 368 -14.89 -11.91 -3.43
N ALA A 369 -15.88 -11.26 -4.06
CA ALA A 369 -16.33 -11.62 -5.41
C ALA A 369 -15.18 -11.46 -6.43
N PRO A 370 -15.18 -12.24 -7.53
CA PRO A 370 -14.20 -12.09 -8.60
C PRO A 370 -14.21 -10.69 -9.22
N GLU A 371 -15.35 -10.01 -9.23
CA GLU A 371 -15.45 -8.62 -9.68
C GLU A 371 -16.44 -7.87 -8.80
N SER A 372 -16.09 -6.65 -8.42
CA SER A 372 -16.87 -5.81 -7.52
C SER A 372 -16.63 -4.33 -7.77
N VAL A 373 -17.64 -3.52 -7.41
CA VAL A 373 -17.52 -2.08 -7.26
C VAL A 373 -17.80 -1.71 -5.82
N VAL A 374 -17.01 -0.80 -5.26
CA VAL A 374 -17.14 -0.28 -3.91
C VAL A 374 -17.19 1.25 -3.96
N LEU A 375 -18.20 1.84 -3.36
CA LEU A 375 -18.39 3.28 -3.22
C LEU A 375 -18.23 3.66 -1.76
N TRP A 376 -17.53 4.77 -1.52
CA TRP A 376 -17.45 5.42 -0.22
C TRP A 376 -17.97 6.85 -0.35
N ILE A 377 -18.89 7.25 0.52
CA ILE A 377 -19.50 8.57 0.44
C ILE A 377 -19.94 9.09 1.81
N GLY A 378 -19.71 10.37 2.06
CA GLY A 378 -20.19 11.03 3.28
C GLY A 378 -20.01 12.53 3.21
N ARG A 379 -20.26 13.24 4.31
CA ARG A 379 -19.87 14.66 4.40
C ARG A 379 -18.35 14.74 4.62
N PRO A 380 -17.68 15.78 4.13
CA PRO A 380 -16.28 16.02 4.46
C PRO A 380 -16.08 16.03 5.98
N GLY A 381 -15.19 15.15 6.48
CA GLY A 381 -14.89 15.01 7.90
C GLY A 381 -15.85 14.15 8.72
N SER A 382 -16.88 13.54 8.12
CA SER A 382 -17.70 12.52 8.78
C SER A 382 -17.23 11.10 8.44
N ASP A 383 -17.65 10.12 9.24
CA ASP A 383 -17.54 8.72 8.83
C ASP A 383 -18.30 8.51 7.51
N PRO A 384 -17.70 7.87 6.49
CA PRO A 384 -18.38 7.62 5.24
C PRO A 384 -19.28 6.38 5.34
N TRP A 385 -20.30 6.38 4.49
CA TRP A 385 -21.05 5.20 4.08
C TRP A 385 -20.24 4.43 3.04
N GLY A 386 -20.29 3.11 3.13
CA GLY A 386 -19.78 2.21 2.11
C GLY A 386 -20.91 1.45 1.44
N PHE A 387 -20.85 1.32 0.13
CA PHE A 387 -21.76 0.52 -0.69
C PHE A 387 -20.94 -0.38 -1.59
N ALA A 388 -21.35 -1.64 -1.78
CA ALA A 388 -20.67 -2.50 -2.74
C ALA A 388 -21.65 -3.37 -3.52
N GLY A 389 -21.33 -3.59 -4.79
CA GLY A 389 -22.07 -4.47 -5.69
C GLY A 389 -21.15 -5.36 -6.52
N SER A 390 -21.68 -6.49 -7.00
CA SER A 390 -21.00 -7.40 -7.92
C SER A 390 -21.81 -7.57 -9.22
N PRO A 391 -21.19 -8.08 -10.30
CA PRO A 391 -21.93 -8.44 -11.51
C PRO A 391 -23.02 -9.49 -11.25
N SER A 392 -22.82 -10.45 -10.34
CA SER A 392 -23.83 -11.48 -10.05
C SER A 392 -25.07 -10.93 -9.34
N GLY A 393 -25.06 -9.65 -8.92
CA GLY A 393 -26.19 -8.97 -8.29
C GLY A 393 -26.17 -9.04 -6.76
N GLU A 394 -25.07 -9.49 -6.15
CA GLU A 394 -24.85 -9.34 -4.72
C GLU A 394 -24.65 -7.86 -4.38
N PHE A 395 -25.22 -7.44 -3.24
CA PHE A 395 -25.16 -6.05 -2.82
C PHE A 395 -25.09 -5.93 -1.30
N THR A 396 -24.34 -4.94 -0.81
CA THR A 396 -24.19 -4.65 0.61
C THR A 396 -23.97 -3.15 0.88
N ALA A 397 -24.23 -2.73 2.12
CA ALA A 397 -24.06 -1.35 2.57
C ALA A 397 -23.65 -1.32 4.05
N TRP A 398 -22.85 -0.33 4.46
CA TRP A 398 -22.36 -0.16 5.83
C TRP A 398 -22.04 1.30 6.16
N HIS A 399 -21.95 1.65 7.46
CA HIS A 399 -21.53 2.98 7.95
C HIS A 399 -20.26 2.87 8.80
N GLY A 400 -19.24 3.67 8.49
CA GLY A 400 -17.98 3.65 9.21
C GLY A 400 -17.38 2.24 9.29
N ARG A 401 -17.05 1.77 10.51
CA ARG A 401 -16.42 0.45 10.75
C ARG A 401 -17.39 -0.68 11.10
N LYS A 402 -18.70 -0.43 11.14
CA LYS A 402 -19.68 -1.43 11.58
C LYS A 402 -20.37 -2.02 10.35
N ALA A 403 -20.00 -3.25 10.01
CA ALA A 403 -20.77 -4.08 9.10
C ALA A 403 -22.12 -4.42 9.76
N GLY A 404 -23.21 -3.98 9.17
CA GLY A 404 -24.55 -4.18 9.73
C GLY A 404 -25.58 -3.29 9.07
N ARG A 405 -26.83 -3.73 9.12
CA ARG A 405 -28.01 -3.12 8.50
C ARG A 405 -27.99 -1.60 8.64
N VAL A 406 -28.08 -0.92 7.50
CA VAL A 406 -28.25 0.53 7.46
C VAL A 406 -29.69 0.88 7.83
N GLU A 407 -29.90 1.59 8.93
CA GLU A 407 -31.22 2.16 9.23
C GLU A 407 -31.59 3.22 8.18
N GLY A 408 -32.79 3.12 7.62
CA GLY A 408 -33.30 4.09 6.64
C GLY A 408 -32.88 3.87 5.18
N TRP A 409 -32.13 2.81 4.88
CA TRP A 409 -31.72 2.48 3.51
C TRP A 409 -32.30 1.14 3.05
N SER A 410 -32.90 1.15 1.85
CA SER A 410 -33.66 0.04 1.26
C SER A 410 -33.06 -0.26 -0.11
N ARG A 411 -32.58 -1.50 -0.35
CA ARG A 411 -32.04 -1.92 -1.66
C ARG A 411 -33.02 -1.60 -2.80
N ARG A 412 -34.33 -1.78 -2.55
CA ARG A 412 -35.38 -1.65 -3.56
C ARG A 412 -35.44 -0.26 -4.20
N ASP A 413 -35.02 0.77 -3.49
CA ASP A 413 -35.20 2.16 -3.89
C ASP A 413 -33.87 2.89 -4.14
N ALA A 414 -32.73 2.18 -4.02
CA ALA A 414 -31.42 2.83 -3.91
C ALA A 414 -30.29 2.19 -4.73
N VAL A 415 -30.37 0.92 -5.16
CA VAL A 415 -29.32 0.29 -5.99
C VAL A 415 -29.90 -0.79 -6.90
N GLU A 416 -29.51 -0.76 -8.17
CA GLU A 416 -29.62 -1.90 -9.09
C GLU A 416 -28.23 -2.21 -9.67
N THR A 417 -27.92 -3.50 -9.75
CA THR A 417 -26.73 -4.01 -10.45
C THR A 417 -27.22 -5.03 -11.46
N THR A 418 -26.88 -4.82 -12.73
CA THR A 418 -27.35 -5.66 -13.83
C THR A 418 -26.18 -5.98 -14.76
N ILE A 419 -26.02 -7.26 -15.08
CA ILE A 419 -25.23 -7.69 -16.23
C ILE A 419 -26.10 -7.51 -17.47
N PHE A 420 -25.77 -6.50 -18.27
CA PHE A 420 -26.54 -6.07 -19.41
C PHE A 420 -26.39 -7.04 -20.60
N ASP A 421 -25.20 -7.58 -20.85
CA ASP A 421 -24.94 -8.60 -21.89
C ASP A 421 -23.80 -9.60 -21.51
N THR A 422 -23.07 -10.15 -22.49
CA THR A 422 -21.92 -11.05 -22.27
C THR A 422 -20.59 -10.35 -22.08
N GLU A 423 -20.51 -9.04 -22.32
CA GLU A 423 -19.27 -8.28 -22.44
C GLU A 423 -19.22 -7.04 -21.53
N VAL A 424 -20.35 -6.57 -20.99
CA VAL A 424 -20.42 -5.38 -20.13
C VAL A 424 -21.32 -5.64 -18.93
N TRP A 425 -20.90 -5.15 -17.78
CA TRP A 425 -21.75 -5.06 -16.61
C TRP A 425 -21.86 -3.62 -16.12
N HIS A 426 -23.04 -3.33 -15.59
CA HIS A 426 -23.46 -2.02 -15.15
C HIS A 426 -23.84 -2.06 -13.68
N ALA A 427 -23.55 -0.97 -12.98
CA ALA A 427 -23.99 -0.76 -11.62
C ALA A 427 -24.55 0.66 -11.49
N GLU A 428 -25.73 0.79 -10.91
CA GLU A 428 -26.41 2.07 -10.71
C GLU A 428 -26.85 2.23 -9.26
N PHE A 429 -26.60 3.40 -8.71
CA PHE A 429 -26.87 3.74 -7.32
C PHE A 429 -27.61 5.07 -7.28
N ALA A 430 -28.72 5.11 -6.55
CA ALA A 430 -29.37 6.33 -6.09
C ALA A 430 -29.23 6.42 -4.57
N ILE A 431 -28.40 7.35 -4.11
CA ILE A 431 -28.05 7.52 -2.71
C ILE A 431 -28.87 8.71 -2.18
N PRO A 432 -29.87 8.49 -1.29
CA PRO A 432 -30.69 9.60 -0.82
C PRO A 432 -29.86 10.56 0.03
N LEU A 433 -29.79 11.83 -0.39
CA LEU A 433 -28.95 12.87 0.22
C LEU A 433 -29.27 13.09 1.70
N LYS A 434 -30.55 12.92 2.08
CA LYS A 434 -30.99 12.99 3.47
C LYS A 434 -30.27 11.98 4.38
N THR A 435 -29.91 10.81 3.87
CA THR A 435 -29.16 9.79 4.65
C THR A 435 -27.72 10.20 4.91
N LEU A 436 -27.20 11.16 4.14
CA LEU A 436 -25.90 11.79 4.32
C LEU A 436 -26.00 13.07 5.18
N GLY A 437 -27.19 13.41 5.69
CA GLY A 437 -27.43 14.65 6.43
C GLY A 437 -27.41 15.90 5.55
N ILE A 438 -27.79 15.76 4.27
CA ILE A 438 -27.90 16.85 3.31
C ILE A 438 -29.38 17.13 3.06
N GLU A 439 -29.86 18.30 3.50
CA GLU A 439 -31.24 18.75 3.34
C GLU A 439 -31.43 19.62 2.09
N GLN A 440 -30.38 20.35 1.67
CA GLN A 440 -30.33 21.16 0.45
C GLN A 440 -29.19 20.65 -0.43
N ALA A 441 -29.51 20.16 -1.64
CA ALA A 441 -28.51 19.53 -2.49
C ALA A 441 -27.54 20.56 -3.12
N ASP A 442 -28.06 21.70 -3.58
CA ASP A 442 -27.23 22.67 -4.30
C ASP A 442 -26.14 23.29 -3.43
N GLY A 443 -24.92 23.24 -3.94
CA GLY A 443 -23.72 23.71 -3.25
C GLY A 443 -23.23 22.77 -2.16
N ALA A 444 -23.90 21.64 -1.90
CA ALA A 444 -23.45 20.67 -0.91
C ALA A 444 -22.11 20.05 -1.31
N GLU A 445 -21.23 19.85 -0.34
CA GLU A 445 -19.97 19.14 -0.51
C GLU A 445 -20.07 17.71 0.05
N LEU A 446 -19.48 16.78 -0.68
CA LEU A 446 -19.40 15.37 -0.34
C LEU A 446 -17.94 14.91 -0.40
N ALA A 447 -17.58 14.02 0.51
CA ALA A 447 -16.38 13.21 0.40
C ALA A 447 -16.74 11.93 -0.35
N PHE A 448 -15.97 11.56 -1.38
CA PHE A 448 -16.32 10.44 -2.27
C PHE A 448 -15.10 9.61 -2.67
N ALA A 449 -15.27 8.30 -2.75
CA ALA A 449 -14.39 7.44 -3.53
C ALA A 449 -15.18 6.33 -4.23
N ILE A 450 -14.66 5.86 -5.35
CA ILE A 450 -15.13 4.66 -6.04
C ILE A 450 -13.92 3.77 -6.34
N VAL A 451 -14.08 2.47 -6.11
CA VAL A 451 -13.08 1.44 -6.38
C VAL A 451 -13.76 0.37 -7.23
N HIS A 452 -13.11 -0.02 -8.31
CA HIS A 452 -13.48 -1.19 -9.09
C HIS A 452 -12.37 -2.22 -8.98
N ARG A 453 -12.73 -3.44 -8.62
CA ARG A 453 -11.80 -4.56 -8.46
C ARG A 453 -12.20 -5.71 -9.37
N ARG A 454 -11.19 -6.36 -9.94
CA ARG A 454 -11.31 -7.58 -10.72
C ARG A 454 -10.20 -8.55 -10.37
N LEU A 455 -10.55 -9.81 -10.16
CA LEU A 455 -9.65 -10.95 -10.05
C LEU A 455 -9.38 -11.49 -11.45
N GLN A 456 -8.12 -11.55 -11.84
CA GLN A 456 -7.66 -12.13 -13.10
C GLN A 456 -7.54 -13.65 -12.99
N ALA A 457 -7.55 -14.36 -14.12
CA ALA A 457 -7.38 -15.81 -14.16
C ALA A 457 -6.05 -16.31 -13.57
N SER A 458 -5.01 -15.48 -13.60
CA SER A 458 -3.73 -15.70 -12.92
C SER A 458 -3.84 -15.77 -11.39
N GLY A 459 -4.98 -15.37 -10.82
CA GLY A 459 -5.20 -15.22 -9.37
C GLY A 459 -4.74 -13.86 -8.82
N SER A 460 -4.16 -12.98 -9.64
CA SER A 460 -3.90 -11.58 -9.26
C SER A 460 -5.17 -10.74 -9.32
N SER A 461 -5.29 -9.69 -8.51
CA SER A 461 -6.39 -8.73 -8.62
C SER A 461 -5.91 -7.39 -9.16
N THR A 462 -6.63 -6.85 -10.15
CA THR A 462 -6.53 -5.45 -10.56
C THR A 462 -7.50 -4.62 -9.75
N GLN A 463 -7.06 -3.45 -9.33
CA GLN A 463 -7.90 -2.48 -8.65
C GLN A 463 -7.65 -1.12 -9.27
N ILE A 464 -8.73 -0.42 -9.60
CA ILE A 464 -8.66 0.96 -10.08
C ILE A 464 -9.63 1.81 -9.28
N SER A 465 -9.30 3.09 -9.07
CA SER A 465 -10.08 3.91 -8.14
C SER A 465 -10.02 5.41 -8.44
N TRP A 466 -11.00 6.15 -7.91
CA TRP A 466 -10.93 7.61 -7.81
C TRP A 466 -11.51 8.12 -6.48
N PRO A 467 -10.79 8.98 -5.73
CA PRO A 467 -9.35 9.18 -5.86
C PRO A 467 -8.63 7.85 -5.55
N ARG A 468 -7.30 7.85 -5.53
CA ARG A 468 -6.54 6.68 -5.12
C ARG A 468 -7.01 6.14 -3.76
N ALA A 469 -7.70 5.02 -3.79
CA ALA A 469 -8.37 4.41 -2.64
C ALA A 469 -8.19 2.89 -2.67
N ASP A 470 -8.16 2.28 -1.48
CA ASP A 470 -8.08 0.83 -1.28
C ASP A 470 -9.39 0.35 -0.66
N GLU A 471 -10.06 -0.60 -1.32
CA GLU A 471 -11.35 -1.15 -0.85
C GLU A 471 -11.25 -1.81 0.52
N LYS A 472 -10.06 -2.31 0.90
CA LYS A 472 -9.84 -3.00 2.18
C LYS A 472 -9.48 -2.03 3.30
N GLN A 473 -9.23 -0.76 2.98
CA GLN A 473 -8.96 0.25 3.99
C GLN A 473 -10.25 0.70 4.67
N ALA A 474 -10.23 0.70 6.00
CA ALA A 474 -11.34 1.18 6.82
C ALA A 474 -11.64 2.68 6.67
N SER A 475 -10.76 3.43 5.98
CA SER A 475 -10.92 4.86 5.70
C SER A 475 -10.08 5.20 4.46
N PRO A 476 -10.62 5.02 3.24
CA PRO A 476 -9.89 5.35 2.02
C PRO A 476 -9.64 6.86 1.93
N ALA A 477 -8.65 7.26 1.13
CA ALA A 477 -8.57 8.66 0.74
C ALA A 477 -9.85 9.02 -0.04
N LEU A 478 -10.50 10.12 0.34
CA LEU A 478 -11.74 10.59 -0.28
C LEU A 478 -11.47 11.86 -1.07
N GLY A 479 -11.96 11.89 -2.29
CA GLY A 479 -12.01 13.09 -3.13
C GLY A 479 -13.12 13.99 -2.65
N ARG A 480 -13.24 15.18 -3.24
CA ARG A 480 -14.34 16.10 -2.94
C ARG A 480 -15.25 16.24 -4.14
N LEU A 481 -16.55 16.12 -3.91
CA LEU A 481 -17.58 16.48 -4.87
C LEU A 481 -18.29 17.73 -4.37
N ARG A 482 -18.66 18.62 -5.28
CA ARG A 482 -19.59 19.71 -5.01
C ARG A 482 -20.78 19.60 -5.95
N LEU A 483 -21.98 19.56 -5.37
CA LEU A 483 -23.21 19.47 -6.14
C LEU A 483 -23.55 20.84 -6.72
N SER A 484 -23.55 20.95 -8.04
CA SER A 484 -23.61 22.21 -8.78
C SER A 484 -24.90 22.29 -9.61
N PRO A 485 -25.76 23.32 -9.42
CA PRO A 485 -26.98 23.45 -10.22
C PRO A 485 -26.69 23.84 -11.68
N THR A 486 -25.46 24.24 -11.98
CA THR A 486 -25.00 24.62 -13.31
C THR A 486 -24.70 23.42 -14.20
N ALA A 487 -25.08 23.51 -15.49
CA ALA A 487 -24.76 22.52 -16.51
C ALA A 487 -23.24 22.32 -16.64
N PRO A 488 -22.76 21.11 -16.98
CA PRO A 488 -21.34 20.77 -16.92
C PRO A 488 -20.49 21.64 -17.85
N ILE A 489 -19.31 22.05 -17.35
CA ILE A 489 -18.24 22.62 -18.17
C ILE A 489 -17.45 21.45 -18.76
N ALA A 490 -17.84 20.99 -19.96
CA ALA A 490 -17.17 20.03 -20.85
C ALA A 490 -16.80 18.62 -20.30
N LYS A 491 -16.94 17.60 -21.15
CA LYS A 491 -16.42 16.23 -20.89
C LYS A 491 -14.89 16.26 -20.83
N GLU A 492 -14.28 15.63 -19.82
CA GLU A 492 -12.82 15.40 -19.83
C GLU A 492 -12.50 14.38 -20.94
N SER A 493 -11.90 14.86 -22.04
CA SER A 493 -11.40 14.00 -23.12
C SER A 493 -10.06 13.38 -22.72
N SER A 494 -10.02 12.06 -22.59
CA SER A 494 -8.80 11.27 -22.43
C SER A 494 -8.12 11.07 -23.80
N ALA A 495 -7.59 12.13 -24.40
CA ALA A 495 -6.78 12.00 -25.61
C ALA A 495 -5.38 11.44 -25.26
N GLN A 496 -5.13 10.16 -25.59
CA GLN A 496 -3.76 9.63 -25.72
C GLN A 496 -3.09 10.29 -26.94
N PRO A 497 -1.81 10.72 -26.85
CA PRO A 497 -1.08 11.21 -28.02
C PRO A 497 -0.79 10.05 -28.98
N SER A 498 -1.41 10.09 -30.17
CA SER A 498 -1.07 9.21 -31.28
C SER A 498 0.29 9.62 -31.88
N GLY A 499 1.34 8.89 -31.52
CA GLY A 499 2.62 8.97 -32.21
C GLY A 499 2.48 8.43 -33.62
N THR A 500 2.51 9.31 -34.62
CA THR A 500 2.59 8.92 -36.03
C THR A 500 4.03 8.57 -36.38
N SER A 501 4.21 7.36 -36.89
CA SER A 501 5.42 6.91 -37.59
C SER A 501 5.70 7.80 -38.79
N LYS A 502 6.93 8.31 -38.88
CA LYS A 502 7.60 8.58 -40.15
C LYS A 502 8.98 7.95 -40.12
#